data_AF-A0A4Q9RVN5-F1
#
_entry.id   AF-A0A4Q9RVN5-F1
#
_cell.length_a   1.000
_cell.length_b   1.000
_cell.length_c   1.000
_cell.angle_alpha   90.00
_cell.angle_beta   90.00
_cell.angle_gamma   90.00
#
_symmetry.space_group_name_H-M   'P 1'
#
loop_
_entity.id
_entity.type
_entity.pdbx_description
1 polymer ?
#
loop_
_entity_poly.entity_id
_entity_poly.type
_entity_poly.pdbx_seq_one_letter_code
_entity_poly.pdbx_strand_id
1 'polypeptide(L)'
;MSFKKYFAFKRDNDSGNEYLLDDYDFLLTRYSDLNLTFENDFYLKVCLRKMLFDLSRMEIKSFLEVQLDNSENPDEFFELILSEIIPAIKTIISNAQINGFGIEYYKSIELENDFVASEGIIRNRFYDYRLFYHETSLFKYEMKFERIVEILKNFTNTYEENKTRDNIIIWKANPNILAYLISELANKGYLDAPLRNGKINNTQLTKQLLNTFKFVDKKPTFNGLKQFVIQNSEENEKLDYKLRGLGWEIPKNIS
;
A
#
# COMPACT_ATOMS: atom_id res chain seq x y z
N MET A 1 -20.09 4.15 -5.74
CA MET A 1 -18.86 4.77 -5.20
C MET A 1 -17.69 4.04 -5.84
N SER A 2 -16.74 4.75 -6.46
CA SER A 2 -15.62 4.08 -7.13
C SER A 2 -14.51 3.79 -6.12
N PHE A 3 -14.19 2.50 -5.93
CA PHE A 3 -13.10 2.08 -5.05
C PHE A 3 -11.69 2.37 -5.63
N LYS A 4 -11.61 2.76 -6.89
CA LYS A 4 -10.35 2.96 -7.60
C LYS A 4 -9.41 3.94 -6.87
N LYS A 5 -9.93 5.04 -6.33
CA LYS A 5 -9.10 6.06 -5.67
C LYS A 5 -8.34 5.57 -4.41
N TYR A 6 -8.66 4.38 -3.91
CA TYR A 6 -8.06 3.80 -2.71
C TYR A 6 -6.93 2.82 -2.98
N PHE A 7 -6.66 2.50 -4.25
CA PHE A 7 -5.68 1.48 -4.61
C PHE A 7 -4.61 2.02 -5.55
N ALA A 8 -3.46 1.37 -5.52
CA ALA A 8 -2.31 1.62 -6.37
C ALA A 8 -2.37 0.73 -7.60
N PHE A 9 -2.32 1.35 -8.78
CA PHE A 9 -2.41 0.68 -10.08
C PHE A 9 -1.11 0.74 -10.86
N LYS A 10 -0.87 -0.28 -11.67
CA LYS A 10 0.25 -0.32 -12.61
C LYS A 10 0.14 0.83 -13.62
N ARG A 11 1.26 1.51 -13.86
CA ARG A 11 1.44 2.43 -14.98
C ARG A 11 2.40 1.81 -15.99
N ASP A 12 2.45 2.35 -17.20
CA ASP A 12 3.26 1.80 -18.31
C ASP A 12 4.75 1.57 -17.96
N ASN A 13 5.29 2.28 -16.96
CA ASN A 13 6.68 2.17 -16.52
C ASN A 13 6.89 1.30 -15.25
N ASP A 14 5.83 0.77 -14.65
CA ASP A 14 5.88 0.10 -13.33
C ASP A 14 5.95 -1.44 -13.43
N SER A 15 6.47 -1.97 -14.53
CA SER A 15 6.42 -3.40 -14.89
C SER A 15 7.16 -4.36 -13.93
N GLY A 16 7.67 -3.88 -12.80
CA GLY A 16 8.39 -4.69 -11.80
C GLY A 16 7.70 -4.81 -10.44
N ASN A 17 6.65 -4.04 -10.13
CA ASN A 17 5.99 -4.12 -8.83
C ASN A 17 4.75 -5.02 -8.90
N GLU A 18 4.92 -6.28 -8.46
CA GLU A 18 3.88 -7.30 -8.46
C GLU A 18 2.70 -7.00 -7.52
N TYR A 19 2.85 -6.03 -6.62
CA TYR A 19 1.83 -5.60 -5.65
C TYR A 19 0.92 -4.49 -6.15
N LEU A 20 1.17 -3.94 -7.35
CA LEU A 20 0.26 -3.01 -8.01
C LEU A 20 -0.90 -3.76 -8.67
N LEU A 21 -2.09 -3.16 -8.62
CA LEU A 21 -3.29 -3.69 -9.27
C LEU A 21 -3.30 -3.37 -10.77
N ASP A 22 -3.96 -4.20 -11.55
CA ASP A 22 -4.17 -3.94 -12.97
C ASP A 22 -5.25 -2.87 -13.17
N ASP A 23 -4.97 -1.89 -14.05
CA ASP A 23 -5.92 -0.86 -14.42
C ASP A 23 -6.65 -1.23 -15.70
N TYR A 24 -7.99 -1.27 -15.62
CA TYR A 24 -8.86 -1.64 -16.73
C TYR A 24 -9.64 -0.45 -17.34
N ASP A 25 -9.38 0.79 -16.92
CA ASP A 25 -10.08 1.98 -17.46
C ASP A 25 -9.85 2.18 -18.96
N PHE A 26 -8.81 1.58 -19.54
CA PHE A 26 -8.61 1.58 -21.00
C PHE A 26 -9.79 0.95 -21.74
N LEU A 27 -10.53 0.01 -21.12
CA LEU A 27 -11.74 -0.58 -21.71
C LEU A 27 -12.85 0.47 -21.85
N LEU A 28 -13.04 1.34 -20.85
CA LEU A 28 -14.03 2.42 -20.92
C LEU A 28 -13.69 3.41 -22.04
N THR A 29 -12.40 3.69 -22.22
CA THR A 29 -11.93 4.60 -23.28
C THR A 29 -12.13 3.98 -24.67
N ARG A 30 -11.70 2.71 -24.83
CA ARG A 30 -11.77 1.97 -26.09
C ARG A 30 -13.21 1.72 -26.55
N TYR A 31 -14.12 1.47 -25.62
CA TYR A 31 -15.54 1.18 -25.90
C TYR A 31 -16.47 2.35 -25.51
N SER A 32 -15.98 3.58 -25.63
CA SER A 32 -16.72 4.79 -25.24
C SER A 32 -18.04 4.97 -26.01
N ASP A 33 -18.09 4.58 -27.28
CA ASP A 33 -19.30 4.64 -28.11
C ASP A 33 -20.46 3.76 -27.59
N LEU A 34 -20.14 2.74 -26.78
CA LEU A 34 -21.12 1.81 -26.23
C LEU A 34 -21.69 2.25 -24.87
N ASN A 35 -21.25 3.40 -24.33
CA ASN A 35 -21.67 3.94 -23.03
C ASN A 35 -21.59 2.91 -21.88
N LEU A 36 -20.52 2.12 -21.87
CA LEU A 36 -20.33 1.07 -20.87
C LEU A 36 -19.77 1.62 -19.56
N THR A 37 -20.08 0.93 -18.46
CA THR A 37 -19.51 1.22 -17.13
C THR A 37 -19.07 -0.06 -16.43
N PHE A 38 -18.15 0.05 -15.46
CA PHE A 38 -17.88 -1.05 -14.53
C PHE A 38 -18.93 -1.10 -13.41
N GLU A 39 -19.07 -2.27 -12.78
CA GLU A 39 -19.79 -2.39 -11.51
C GLU A 39 -19.13 -1.51 -10.42
N ASN A 40 -19.94 -1.00 -9.49
CA ASN A 40 -19.46 -0.12 -8.43
C ASN A 40 -18.29 -0.71 -7.62
N ASP A 41 -18.31 -2.02 -7.39
CA ASP A 41 -17.33 -2.77 -6.60
C ASP A 41 -16.26 -3.47 -7.46
N PHE A 42 -16.18 -3.16 -8.76
CA PHE A 42 -15.25 -3.85 -9.67
C PHE A 42 -13.79 -3.78 -9.18
N TYR A 43 -13.29 -2.60 -8.83
CA TYR A 43 -11.92 -2.46 -8.34
C TYR A 43 -11.69 -3.05 -6.93
N LEU A 44 -12.74 -3.18 -6.13
CA LEU A 44 -12.68 -3.95 -4.88
C LEU A 44 -12.48 -5.44 -5.22
N LYS A 45 -13.21 -5.99 -6.20
CA LYS A 45 -13.03 -7.37 -6.68
C LYS A 45 -11.64 -7.61 -7.27
N VAL A 46 -11.07 -6.64 -7.99
CA VAL A 46 -9.68 -6.73 -8.49
C VAL A 46 -8.68 -6.85 -7.33
N CYS A 47 -8.84 -6.00 -6.29
CA CYS A 47 -8.02 -6.07 -5.08
C CYS A 47 -8.19 -7.41 -4.35
N LEU A 48 -9.43 -7.87 -4.16
CA LEU A 48 -9.73 -9.15 -3.52
C LEU A 48 -9.16 -10.33 -4.30
N ARG A 49 -9.27 -10.33 -5.64
CA ARG A 49 -8.69 -11.38 -6.49
C ARG A 49 -7.19 -11.51 -6.22
N LYS A 50 -6.48 -10.40 -6.34
CA LYS A 50 -5.04 -10.33 -6.13
C LYS A 50 -4.65 -10.82 -4.74
N MET A 51 -5.28 -10.26 -3.71
CA MET A 51 -4.95 -10.54 -2.32
C MET A 51 -5.28 -11.98 -1.90
N LEU A 52 -6.42 -12.52 -2.32
CA LEU A 52 -6.91 -13.81 -1.84
C LEU A 52 -6.37 -14.99 -2.64
N PHE A 53 -6.27 -14.85 -3.96
CA PHE A 53 -6.00 -15.97 -4.86
C PHE A 53 -4.59 -15.91 -5.44
N ASP A 54 -4.10 -14.74 -5.79
CA ASP A 54 -2.84 -14.62 -6.54
C ASP A 54 -1.61 -14.50 -5.61
N LEU A 55 -1.78 -13.91 -4.42
CA LEU A 55 -0.69 -13.73 -3.45
C LEU A 55 -0.58 -14.88 -2.45
N SER A 56 0.66 -15.16 -2.02
CA SER A 56 0.92 -16.00 -0.87
C SER A 56 0.63 -15.23 0.43
N ARG A 57 0.37 -15.98 1.52
CA ARG A 57 0.10 -15.38 2.85
C ARG A 57 1.24 -14.45 3.32
N MET A 58 2.48 -14.75 2.93
CA MET A 58 3.65 -13.99 3.38
C MET A 58 3.77 -12.63 2.68
N GLU A 59 3.12 -12.46 1.53
CA GLU A 59 3.19 -11.25 0.70
C GLU A 59 2.08 -10.25 1.01
N ILE A 60 1.02 -10.67 1.70
CA ILE A 60 -0.15 -9.83 2.01
C ILE A 60 0.26 -8.53 2.70
N LYS A 61 1.21 -8.59 3.65
CA LYS A 61 1.68 -7.40 4.34
C LYS A 61 2.38 -6.42 3.40
N SER A 62 3.30 -6.91 2.56
CA SER A 62 4.00 -6.10 1.56
C SER A 62 3.03 -5.48 0.56
N PHE A 63 2.01 -6.24 0.14
CA PHE A 63 0.94 -5.75 -0.70
C PHE A 63 0.20 -4.58 -0.04
N LEU A 64 -0.26 -4.74 1.20
CA LEU A 64 -0.95 -3.68 1.95
C LEU A 64 -0.08 -2.44 2.17
N GLU A 65 1.22 -2.62 2.44
CA GLU A 65 2.17 -1.52 2.57
C GLU A 65 2.31 -0.73 1.26
N VAL A 66 2.37 -1.41 0.10
CA VAL A 66 2.40 -0.74 -1.21
C VAL A 66 1.11 0.03 -1.48
N GLN A 67 -0.05 -0.56 -1.18
CA GLN A 67 -1.35 0.11 -1.37
C GLN A 67 -1.46 1.35 -0.47
N LEU A 68 -1.04 1.24 0.80
CA LEU A 68 -1.02 2.33 1.75
C LEU A 68 -0.04 3.45 1.35
N ASP A 69 1.20 3.09 0.98
CA ASP A 69 2.26 4.05 0.60
C ASP A 69 1.85 4.91 -0.62
N ASN A 70 0.91 4.42 -1.44
CA ASN A 70 0.39 5.09 -2.62
C ASN A 70 -1.03 5.66 -2.45
N SER A 71 -1.64 5.50 -1.27
CA SER A 71 -2.98 6.05 -1.00
C SER A 71 -2.91 7.57 -0.78
N GLU A 72 -3.81 8.31 -1.43
CA GLU A 72 -3.96 9.76 -1.20
C GLU A 72 -4.48 10.05 0.21
N ASN A 73 -5.32 9.15 0.74
CA ASN A 73 -5.89 9.25 2.08
C ASN A 73 -5.69 7.93 2.85
N PRO A 74 -4.59 7.79 3.62
CA PRO A 74 -4.31 6.63 4.45
C PRO A 74 -5.45 6.26 5.39
N ASP A 75 -6.11 7.24 6.02
CA ASP A 75 -7.21 7.00 6.96
C ASP A 75 -8.41 6.34 6.25
N GLU A 76 -8.81 6.87 5.10
CA GLU A 76 -9.89 6.26 4.31
C GLU A 76 -9.52 4.84 3.82
N PHE A 77 -8.23 4.56 3.58
CA PHE A 77 -7.79 3.21 3.20
C PHE A 77 -7.95 2.20 4.34
N PHE A 78 -7.65 2.59 5.59
CA PHE A 78 -7.89 1.71 6.74
C PHE A 78 -9.38 1.51 7.00
N GLU A 79 -10.19 2.56 6.89
CA GLU A 79 -11.65 2.45 6.95
C GLU A 79 -12.18 1.50 5.87
N LEU A 80 -11.67 1.60 4.65
CA LEU A 80 -12.01 0.67 3.56
C LEU A 80 -11.67 -0.78 3.91
N ILE A 81 -10.51 -1.03 4.52
CA ILE A 81 -10.13 -2.39 4.95
C ILE A 81 -11.17 -2.94 5.94
N LEU A 82 -11.54 -2.14 6.94
CA LEU A 82 -12.43 -2.56 8.03
C LEU A 82 -13.88 -2.72 7.57
N SER A 83 -14.38 -1.78 6.76
CA SER A 83 -15.79 -1.67 6.39
C SER A 83 -16.17 -2.43 5.12
N GLU A 84 -15.23 -2.67 4.20
CA GLU A 84 -15.54 -3.26 2.88
C GLU A 84 -14.74 -4.54 2.63
N ILE A 85 -13.40 -4.49 2.76
CA ILE A 85 -12.55 -5.64 2.43
C ILE A 85 -12.77 -6.81 3.39
N ILE A 86 -12.67 -6.58 4.71
CA ILE A 86 -12.87 -7.66 5.70
C ILE A 86 -14.28 -8.26 5.59
N PRO A 87 -15.37 -7.47 5.52
CA PRO A 87 -16.71 -8.00 5.31
C PRO A 87 -16.84 -8.79 4.00
N ALA A 88 -16.29 -8.31 2.89
CA ALA A 88 -16.32 -9.04 1.62
C ALA A 88 -15.63 -10.40 1.71
N ILE A 89 -14.47 -10.49 2.39
CA ILE A 89 -13.78 -11.77 2.62
C ILE A 89 -14.66 -12.72 3.45
N LYS A 90 -15.28 -12.22 4.52
CA LYS A 90 -16.18 -13.03 5.35
C LYS A 90 -17.39 -13.53 4.56
N THR A 91 -17.95 -12.69 3.69
CA THR A 91 -19.03 -13.07 2.78
C THR A 91 -18.56 -14.16 1.81
N ILE A 92 -17.34 -14.08 1.29
CA ILE A 92 -16.75 -15.13 0.44
C ILE A 92 -16.65 -16.46 1.19
N ILE A 93 -16.14 -16.44 2.42
CA ILE A 93 -16.02 -17.64 3.27
C ILE A 93 -17.41 -18.22 3.58
N SER A 94 -18.37 -17.39 3.98
CA SER A 94 -19.71 -17.85 4.39
C SER A 94 -20.54 -18.41 3.24
N ASN A 95 -20.27 -17.98 2.01
CA ASN A 95 -20.98 -18.43 0.81
C ASN A 95 -20.15 -19.43 -0.01
N ALA A 96 -19.01 -19.89 0.50
CA ALA A 96 -18.13 -20.83 -0.19
C ALA A 96 -18.86 -22.14 -0.47
N GLN A 97 -19.07 -22.41 -1.76
CA GLN A 97 -19.72 -23.63 -2.23
C GLN A 97 -19.23 -23.95 -3.64
N ILE A 98 -19.02 -25.23 -3.93
CA ILE A 98 -18.68 -25.68 -5.27
C ILE A 98 -19.90 -25.44 -6.17
N ASN A 99 -19.75 -24.52 -7.12
CA ASN A 99 -20.71 -24.35 -8.20
C ASN A 99 -20.25 -25.13 -9.46
N GLY A 100 -21.04 -26.11 -9.90
CA GLY A 100 -20.74 -26.89 -11.12
C GLY A 100 -21.15 -26.20 -12.43
N PHE A 101 -21.87 -25.09 -12.35
CA PHE A 101 -22.31 -24.33 -13.52
C PHE A 101 -21.33 -23.21 -13.85
N GLY A 102 -21.02 -23.05 -15.14
CA GLY A 102 -20.23 -21.93 -15.63
C GLY A 102 -20.88 -20.58 -15.32
N ILE A 103 -20.08 -19.53 -15.27
CA ILE A 103 -20.58 -18.15 -15.16
C ILE A 103 -20.90 -17.65 -16.56
N GLU A 104 -22.19 -17.60 -16.87
CA GLU A 104 -22.70 -17.00 -18.10
C GLU A 104 -23.37 -15.66 -17.81
N TYR A 105 -23.24 -14.72 -18.74
CA TYR A 105 -23.84 -13.39 -18.66
C TYR A 105 -24.91 -13.24 -19.73
N TYR A 106 -26.07 -12.71 -19.36
CA TYR A 106 -27.18 -12.53 -20.28
C TYR A 106 -26.84 -11.49 -21.36
N LYS A 107 -27.10 -11.81 -22.64
CA LYS A 107 -26.84 -10.92 -23.79
C LYS A 107 -25.42 -10.32 -23.79
N SER A 108 -24.41 -11.15 -23.54
CA SER A 108 -23.02 -10.71 -23.49
C SER A 108 -22.44 -10.47 -24.89
N ILE A 109 -21.68 -9.39 -25.03
CA ILE A 109 -20.79 -9.10 -26.15
C ILE A 109 -19.36 -9.29 -25.66
N GLU A 110 -18.57 -10.13 -26.33
CA GLU A 110 -17.16 -10.31 -25.97
C GLU A 110 -16.37 -9.02 -26.21
N LEU A 111 -15.51 -8.69 -25.25
CA LEU A 111 -14.51 -7.63 -25.32
C LEU A 111 -13.11 -8.28 -25.28
N GLU A 112 -12.06 -7.48 -25.13
CA GLU A 112 -10.69 -7.98 -25.00
C GLU A 112 -10.39 -8.51 -23.59
N ASN A 113 -9.36 -9.36 -23.45
CA ASN A 113 -8.87 -9.89 -22.17
C ASN A 113 -9.93 -10.61 -21.32
N ASP A 114 -10.76 -11.44 -21.96
CA ASP A 114 -11.85 -12.21 -21.34
C ASP A 114 -12.94 -11.34 -20.67
N PHE A 115 -12.97 -10.03 -20.96
CA PHE A 115 -14.07 -9.17 -20.56
C PHE A 115 -15.26 -9.34 -21.48
N VAL A 116 -16.45 -9.08 -20.96
CA VAL A 116 -17.68 -9.00 -21.73
C VAL A 116 -18.48 -7.76 -21.35
N ALA A 117 -19.22 -7.19 -22.30
CA ALA A 117 -20.26 -6.21 -22.03
C ALA A 117 -21.61 -6.93 -21.93
N SER A 118 -22.34 -6.73 -20.84
CA SER A 118 -23.68 -7.28 -20.64
C SER A 118 -24.53 -6.22 -19.94
N GLU A 119 -25.63 -5.85 -20.58
CA GLU A 119 -26.57 -4.84 -20.05
C GLU A 119 -25.92 -3.49 -19.71
N GLY A 120 -24.97 -3.04 -20.54
CA GLY A 120 -24.23 -1.77 -20.32
C GLY A 120 -23.12 -1.86 -19.28
N ILE A 121 -22.88 -3.05 -18.71
CA ILE A 121 -21.88 -3.28 -17.68
C ILE A 121 -20.73 -4.13 -18.23
N ILE A 122 -19.50 -3.69 -18.02
CA ILE A 122 -18.30 -4.48 -18.28
C ILE A 122 -18.11 -5.47 -17.15
N ARG A 123 -18.01 -6.75 -17.50
CA ARG A 123 -17.90 -7.89 -16.59
C ARG A 123 -16.73 -8.76 -16.98
N ASN A 124 -16.18 -9.48 -16.01
CA ASN A 124 -15.21 -10.54 -16.26
C ASN A 124 -15.40 -11.62 -15.19
N ARG A 125 -15.49 -12.88 -15.63
CA ARG A 125 -15.74 -14.02 -14.75
C ARG A 125 -14.70 -14.16 -13.63
N PHE A 126 -13.46 -13.71 -13.87
CA PHE A 126 -12.38 -13.78 -12.90
C PHE A 126 -12.54 -12.81 -11.71
N TYR A 127 -13.43 -11.83 -11.84
CA TYR A 127 -13.76 -10.85 -10.78
C TYR A 127 -15.19 -11.03 -10.27
N ASP A 128 -15.84 -12.15 -10.57
CA ASP A 128 -17.19 -12.46 -10.10
C ASP A 128 -17.15 -13.19 -8.76
N TYR A 129 -17.94 -12.73 -7.78
CA TYR A 129 -18.00 -13.38 -6.47
C TYR A 129 -18.39 -14.85 -6.53
N ARG A 130 -19.19 -15.27 -7.52
CA ARG A 130 -19.54 -16.69 -7.70
C ARG A 130 -18.31 -17.54 -7.94
N LEU A 131 -17.32 -17.01 -8.68
CA LEU A 131 -16.05 -17.71 -8.87
C LEU A 131 -15.24 -17.73 -7.58
N PHE A 132 -15.22 -16.62 -6.83
CA PHE A 132 -14.53 -16.58 -5.54
C PHE A 132 -15.09 -17.62 -4.57
N TYR A 133 -16.42 -17.75 -4.48
CA TYR A 133 -17.08 -18.75 -3.64
C TYR A 133 -16.71 -20.18 -4.07
N HIS A 134 -16.74 -20.44 -5.39
CA HIS A 134 -16.40 -21.73 -5.96
C HIS A 134 -14.94 -22.11 -5.66
N GLU A 135 -13.98 -21.23 -5.99
CA GLU A 135 -12.55 -21.50 -5.78
C GLU A 135 -12.24 -21.64 -4.29
N THR A 136 -12.88 -20.85 -3.42
CA THR A 136 -12.71 -20.95 -1.96
C THR A 136 -13.06 -22.35 -1.49
N SER A 137 -14.20 -22.88 -1.91
CA SER A 137 -14.68 -24.21 -1.51
C SER A 137 -13.87 -25.33 -2.18
N LEU A 138 -13.60 -25.21 -3.49
CA LEU A 138 -12.88 -26.21 -4.27
C LEU A 138 -11.47 -26.44 -3.72
N PHE A 139 -10.76 -25.35 -3.38
CA PHE A 139 -9.37 -25.40 -2.89
C PHE A 139 -9.25 -25.36 -1.36
N LYS A 140 -10.38 -25.35 -0.64
CA LYS A 140 -10.44 -25.30 0.84
C LYS A 140 -9.66 -24.11 1.42
N TYR A 141 -9.88 -22.93 0.85
CA TYR A 141 -9.17 -21.69 1.22
C TYR A 141 -9.77 -20.97 2.43
N GLU A 142 -10.83 -21.46 3.06
CA GLU A 142 -11.49 -20.81 4.20
C GLU A 142 -10.48 -20.48 5.32
N MET A 143 -9.65 -21.46 5.71
CA MET A 143 -8.61 -21.22 6.73
C MET A 143 -7.51 -20.25 6.28
N LYS A 144 -7.19 -20.21 4.97
CA LYS A 144 -6.24 -19.23 4.42
C LYS A 144 -6.85 -17.83 4.57
N PHE A 145 -8.12 -17.67 4.23
CA PHE A 145 -8.80 -16.37 4.20
C PHE A 145 -9.07 -15.85 5.62
N GLU A 146 -9.42 -16.71 6.58
CA GLU A 146 -9.50 -16.32 7.99
C GLU A 146 -8.18 -15.74 8.51
N ARG A 147 -7.06 -16.36 8.16
CA ARG A 147 -5.72 -15.83 8.51
C ARG A 147 -5.42 -14.50 7.81
N ILE A 148 -5.89 -14.30 6.58
CA ILE A 148 -5.77 -13.00 5.91
C ILE A 148 -6.58 -11.94 6.65
N VAL A 149 -7.80 -12.27 7.11
CA VAL A 149 -8.60 -11.37 7.96
C VAL A 149 -7.87 -10.98 9.24
N GLU A 150 -7.20 -11.93 9.90
CA GLU A 150 -6.35 -11.63 11.07
C GLU A 150 -5.20 -10.69 10.73
N ILE A 151 -4.52 -10.91 9.60
CA ILE A 151 -3.44 -10.02 9.12
C ILE A 151 -3.98 -8.60 8.89
N LEU A 152 -5.14 -8.47 8.23
CA LEU A 152 -5.78 -7.17 7.97
C LEU A 152 -6.13 -6.44 9.26
N LYS A 153 -6.72 -7.14 10.26
CA LYS A 153 -7.02 -6.55 11.57
C LYS A 153 -5.76 -6.11 12.31
N ASN A 154 -4.70 -6.92 12.29
CA ASN A 154 -3.44 -6.55 12.93
C ASN A 154 -2.79 -5.34 12.23
N PHE A 155 -2.89 -5.30 10.90
CA PHE A 155 -2.40 -4.18 10.09
C PHE A 155 -3.13 -2.87 10.43
N THR A 156 -4.47 -2.90 10.55
CA THR A 156 -5.28 -1.72 10.94
C THR A 156 -5.04 -1.31 12.40
N ASN A 157 -4.96 -2.27 13.33
CA ASN A 157 -4.72 -1.96 14.75
C ASN A 157 -3.37 -1.29 14.98
N THR A 158 -2.32 -1.76 14.31
CA THR A 158 -0.99 -1.15 14.39
C THR A 158 -1.03 0.32 13.94
N TYR A 159 -1.90 0.67 12.98
CA TYR A 159 -2.07 2.05 12.56
C TYR A 159 -2.80 2.90 13.60
N GLU A 160 -3.92 2.42 14.13
CA GLU A 160 -4.67 3.12 15.18
C GLU A 160 -3.82 3.35 16.44
N GLU A 161 -3.04 2.35 16.85
CA GLU A 161 -2.08 2.49 17.96
C GLU A 161 -0.97 3.51 17.69
N ASN A 162 -0.61 3.73 16.43
CA ASN A 162 0.36 4.77 16.06
C ASN A 162 -0.29 6.15 15.92
N LYS A 163 -1.57 6.22 15.52
CA LYS A 163 -2.34 7.46 15.38
C LYS A 163 -2.74 8.05 16.73
N THR A 164 -3.10 7.19 17.68
CA THR A 164 -3.50 7.56 19.06
C THR A 164 -2.31 7.86 19.98
N ARG A 165 -1.07 7.73 19.52
CA ARG A 165 0.08 8.27 20.24
C ARG A 165 0.04 9.80 20.17
N ASP A 166 -0.57 10.41 21.19
CA ASP A 166 -0.49 11.84 21.54
C ASP A 166 0.96 12.36 21.76
N ASN A 167 1.98 11.55 21.45
CA ASN A 167 3.41 11.81 21.61
C ASN A 167 4.13 12.00 20.26
N ILE A 168 3.45 12.43 19.19
CA ILE A 168 4.14 12.82 17.96
C ILE A 168 4.96 14.07 18.24
N ILE A 169 6.28 13.97 18.09
CA ILE A 169 7.19 15.09 18.35
C ILE A 169 6.98 16.14 17.26
N ILE A 170 6.59 17.35 17.66
CA ILE A 170 6.43 18.47 16.74
C ILE A 170 7.80 19.04 16.41
N TRP A 171 8.23 18.86 15.15
CA TRP A 171 9.46 19.45 14.63
C TRP A 171 9.15 20.78 13.94
N LYS A 172 9.64 21.87 14.54
CA LYS A 172 9.43 23.24 14.05
C LYS A 172 10.56 23.77 13.17
N ALA A 173 11.68 23.05 13.08
CA ALA A 173 12.82 23.49 12.27
C ALA A 173 12.77 22.89 10.85
N ASN A 174 13.77 23.20 10.03
CA ASN A 174 13.89 22.64 8.69
C ASN A 174 13.97 21.09 8.77
N PRO A 175 13.14 20.34 8.02
CA PRO A 175 13.15 18.88 8.02
C PRO A 175 14.49 18.26 7.63
N ASN A 176 15.26 18.93 6.77
CA ASN A 176 16.56 18.46 6.31
C ASN A 176 17.57 18.39 7.47
N ILE A 177 17.47 19.33 8.42
CA ILE A 177 18.30 19.33 9.64
C ILE A 177 17.94 18.13 10.50
N LEU A 178 16.67 17.81 10.68
CA LEU A 178 16.24 16.63 11.44
C LEU A 178 16.82 15.35 10.84
N ALA A 179 16.68 15.17 9.53
CA ALA A 179 17.19 14.00 8.82
C ALA A 179 18.71 13.84 8.98
N TYR A 180 19.45 14.94 8.85
CA TYR A 180 20.89 14.95 9.09
C TYR A 180 21.23 14.59 10.55
N LEU A 181 20.57 15.21 11.54
CA LEU A 181 20.83 14.95 12.95
C LEU A 181 20.58 13.49 13.33
N ILE A 182 19.47 12.92 12.88
CA ILE A 182 19.11 11.53 13.16
C ILE A 182 20.07 10.57 12.47
N SER A 183 20.53 10.89 11.26
CA SER A 183 21.58 10.12 10.59
C SER A 183 22.89 10.16 11.38
N GLU A 184 23.36 11.34 11.78
CA GLU A 184 24.61 11.46 12.55
C GLU A 184 24.55 10.75 13.90
N LEU A 185 23.44 10.88 14.62
CA LEU A 185 23.23 10.19 15.89
C LEU A 185 23.23 8.66 15.71
N ALA A 186 22.56 8.15 14.68
CA ALA A 186 22.56 6.73 14.37
C ALA A 186 23.96 6.22 14.02
N ASN A 187 24.71 6.94 13.18
CA ASN A 187 26.06 6.54 12.77
C ASN A 187 27.07 6.60 13.93
N LYS A 188 26.86 7.49 14.89
CA LYS A 188 27.68 7.58 16.10
C LYS A 188 27.24 6.60 17.19
N GLY A 189 26.22 5.77 16.95
CA GLY A 189 25.74 4.78 17.90
C GLY A 189 24.97 5.38 19.08
N TYR A 190 24.44 6.59 18.94
CA TYR A 190 23.50 7.17 19.92
C TYR A 190 22.06 6.72 19.67
N LEU A 191 21.77 6.20 18.47
CA LEU A 191 20.45 5.68 18.10
C LEU A 191 20.58 4.32 17.43
N ASP A 192 19.75 3.38 17.87
CA ASP A 192 19.57 2.11 17.17
C ASP A 192 18.80 2.35 15.87
N ALA A 193 19.51 2.29 14.75
CA ALA A 193 18.94 2.46 13.43
C ALA A 193 18.60 1.11 12.79
N PRO A 194 17.56 1.05 11.92
CA PRO A 194 17.23 -0.17 11.20
C PRO A 194 18.40 -0.58 10.31
N LEU A 195 18.79 -1.86 10.35
CA LEU A 195 19.90 -2.39 9.57
C LEU A 195 19.41 -3.24 8.38
N ARG A 196 20.15 -3.18 7.27
CA ARG A 196 20.03 -4.10 6.12
C ARG A 196 21.44 -4.53 5.73
N ASN A 197 21.73 -5.82 5.82
CA ASN A 197 23.06 -6.39 5.58
C ASN A 197 24.17 -5.73 6.42
N GLY A 198 23.90 -5.48 7.71
CA GLY A 198 24.86 -4.87 8.64
C GLY A 198 25.12 -3.38 8.44
N LYS A 199 24.44 -2.71 7.49
CA LYS A 199 24.51 -1.26 7.27
C LYS A 199 23.17 -0.60 7.58
N ILE A 200 23.19 0.69 7.92
CA ILE A 200 21.96 1.46 8.14
C ILE A 200 21.07 1.42 6.89
N ASN A 201 19.83 1.02 7.09
CA ASN A 201 18.78 1.02 6.08
C ASN A 201 18.15 2.42 6.01
N ASN A 202 18.77 3.30 5.22
CA ASN A 202 18.34 4.69 5.07
C ASN A 202 16.88 4.83 4.62
N THR A 203 16.36 3.89 3.82
CA THR A 203 14.94 3.88 3.42
C THR A 203 14.04 3.70 4.65
N GLN A 204 14.32 2.70 5.47
CA GLN A 204 13.51 2.43 6.67
C GLN A 204 13.63 3.54 7.70
N LEU A 205 14.85 4.09 7.88
CA LEU A 205 15.09 5.21 8.77
C LEU A 205 14.32 6.47 8.32
N THR A 206 14.26 6.73 7.01
CA THR A 206 13.45 7.83 6.45
C THR A 206 11.97 7.62 6.71
N LYS A 207 11.45 6.39 6.56
CA LYS A 207 10.06 6.06 6.91
C LYS A 207 9.78 6.32 8.40
N GLN A 208 10.69 5.89 9.28
CA GLN A 208 10.56 6.13 10.73
C GLN A 208 10.54 7.62 11.07
N LEU A 209 11.37 8.45 10.42
CA LEU A 209 11.38 9.90 10.59
C LEU A 209 10.03 10.54 10.24
N LEU A 210 9.47 10.18 9.09
CA LEU A 210 8.18 10.72 8.63
C LEU A 210 7.01 10.32 9.53
N ASN A 211 7.11 9.15 10.17
CA ASN A 211 6.04 8.62 11.03
C ASN A 211 6.17 9.12 12.49
N THR A 212 7.39 9.43 12.94
CA THR A 212 7.65 9.84 14.34
C THR A 212 7.44 11.34 14.56
N PHE A 213 7.64 12.18 13.54
CA PHE A 213 7.66 13.63 13.67
C PHE A 213 6.54 14.32 12.88
N LYS A 214 5.92 15.33 13.49
CA LYS A 214 4.98 16.24 12.83
C LYS A 214 5.72 17.51 12.41
N PHE A 215 5.75 17.78 11.11
CA PHE A 215 6.37 18.98 10.55
C PHE A 215 5.35 20.11 10.41
N VAL A 216 5.66 21.29 10.95
CA VAL A 216 4.71 22.42 10.99
C VAL A 216 4.71 23.24 9.71
N ASP A 217 5.90 23.66 9.24
CA ASP A 217 5.98 24.65 8.16
C ASP A 217 5.99 24.01 6.76
N LYS A 218 6.65 22.86 6.63
CA LYS A 218 6.79 22.16 5.34
C LYS A 218 6.84 20.66 5.57
N LYS A 219 5.84 19.95 5.03
CA LYS A 219 5.86 18.49 5.00
C LYS A 219 6.93 18.03 3.99
N PRO A 220 8.00 17.34 4.43
CA PRO A 220 9.00 16.84 3.51
C PRO A 220 8.44 15.65 2.72
N THR A 221 8.91 15.50 1.47
CA THR A 221 8.67 14.27 0.70
C THR A 221 9.69 13.21 1.11
N PHE A 222 9.36 11.93 0.93
CA PHE A 222 10.27 10.83 1.22
C PHE A 222 11.63 11.00 0.53
N ASN A 223 11.64 11.24 -0.78
CA ASN A 223 12.88 11.44 -1.54
C ASN A 223 13.63 12.71 -1.12
N GLY A 224 12.91 13.80 -0.82
CA GLY A 224 13.51 15.05 -0.37
C GLY A 224 14.17 14.94 1.01
N LEU A 225 13.66 14.08 1.89
CA LEU A 225 14.23 13.83 3.21
C LEU A 225 15.38 12.81 3.16
N LYS A 226 15.21 11.75 2.36
CA LYS A 226 16.15 10.62 2.25
C LYS A 226 17.57 11.04 1.90
N GLN A 227 17.73 12.04 1.04
CA GLN A 227 19.05 12.55 0.67
C GLN A 227 19.85 13.05 1.89
N PHE A 228 19.20 13.61 2.91
CA PHE A 228 19.87 14.07 4.13
C PHE A 228 20.08 12.94 5.15
N VAL A 229 19.39 11.81 5.01
CA VAL A 229 19.60 10.61 5.84
C VAL A 229 20.80 9.80 5.35
N ILE A 230 21.03 9.74 4.03
CA ILE A 230 22.16 9.01 3.44
C ILE A 230 23.46 9.75 3.76
N GLN A 231 24.34 9.11 4.54
CA GLN A 231 25.68 9.63 4.78
C GLN A 231 26.48 9.76 3.49
N ASN A 232 27.30 10.81 3.42
CA ASN A 232 28.15 11.16 2.28
C ASN A 232 27.37 11.40 0.98
N SER A 233 26.06 11.68 1.06
CA SER A 233 25.36 12.26 -0.07
C SER A 233 25.79 13.72 -0.22
N GLU A 234 25.76 14.23 -1.45
CA GLU A 234 26.13 15.62 -1.73
C GLU A 234 25.35 16.62 -0.85
N GLU A 235 24.05 16.38 -0.66
CA GLU A 235 23.18 17.25 0.14
C GLU A 235 23.42 17.11 1.65
N ASN A 236 23.76 15.90 2.13
CA ASN A 236 24.15 15.66 3.51
C ASN A 236 25.49 16.35 3.84
N GLU A 237 26.49 16.22 2.96
CA GLU A 237 27.82 16.82 3.14
C GLU A 237 27.79 18.35 3.11
N LYS A 238 27.03 18.94 2.17
CA LYS A 238 26.82 20.39 2.12
C LYS A 238 26.22 20.92 3.43
N LEU A 239 25.27 20.19 4.00
CA LEU A 239 24.63 20.56 5.25
C LEU A 239 25.57 20.38 6.44
N ASP A 240 26.35 19.29 6.48
CA ASP A 240 27.40 19.04 7.49
C ASP A 240 28.40 20.20 7.53
N TYR A 241 28.96 20.57 6.36
CA TYR A 241 29.91 21.66 6.25
C TYR A 241 29.34 22.98 6.78
N LYS A 242 28.10 23.29 6.41
CA LYS A 242 27.42 24.51 6.87
C LYS A 242 27.21 24.50 8.40
N LEU A 243 26.77 23.39 8.97
CA LEU A 243 26.51 23.27 10.40
C LEU A 243 27.82 23.34 11.21
N ARG A 244 28.87 22.66 10.77
CA ARG A 244 30.21 22.75 11.39
C ARG A 244 30.77 24.15 11.32
N GLY A 245 30.56 24.86 10.21
CA GLY A 245 30.92 26.28 10.08
C GLY A 245 30.24 27.20 11.10
N LEU A 246 29.10 26.76 11.67
CA LEU A 246 28.39 27.44 12.75
C LEU A 246 28.78 26.94 14.15
N GLY A 247 29.80 26.09 14.25
CA GLY A 247 30.26 25.50 15.51
C GLY A 247 29.43 24.31 15.99
N TRP A 248 28.58 23.73 15.13
CA TRP A 248 27.83 22.53 15.49
C TRP A 248 28.71 21.29 15.38
N GLU A 249 28.83 20.54 16.48
CA GLU A 249 29.52 19.25 16.50
C GLU A 249 28.79 18.27 17.41
N ILE A 250 28.53 17.06 16.91
CA ILE A 250 28.03 15.95 17.73
C ILE A 250 29.25 15.12 18.15
N PRO A 251 29.57 15.00 19.45
CA PRO A 251 30.71 14.23 19.92
C PRO A 251 30.59 12.77 19.51
N LYS A 252 31.72 12.03 19.45
CA LYS A 252 31.67 10.58 19.21
C LYS A 252 31.23 9.86 20.47
N ASN A 253 30.41 8.82 20.33
CA ASN A 253 30.11 7.94 21.44
C ASN A 253 31.38 7.18 21.81
N ILE A 254 31.83 7.34 23.06
CA ILE A 254 32.98 6.63 23.62
C ILE A 254 32.38 5.46 24.38
N SER A 255 32.02 4.40 23.66
CA SER A 255 31.44 3.18 24.21
C SER A 255 32.20 1.97 23.69
#